data_AF-A0A9D9ZH81-F1
#
_entry.id   AF-A0A9D9ZH81-F1
#
_cell.length_a   1.000
_cell.length_b   1.000
_cell.length_c   1.000
_cell.angle_alpha   90.00
_cell.angle_beta   90.00
_cell.angle_gamma   90.00
#
_symmetry.space_group_name_H-M   'P 1'
#
loop_
_entity.id
_entity.type
_entity.pdbx_description
1 polymer ?
#
loop_
_entity_poly.entity_id
_entity_poly.type
_entity_poly.pdbx_seq_one_letter_code
_entity_poly.pdbx_strand_id
1 'polypeptide(L)'
;MAEISKKIRQSKVLCGENKIPYARAVTLMSLFTFTFLGAEFLFVNIIARTASGNLSVNAQNYVLGISALGFLLYPLFNRISDGILKAVISLTAAVISVACFFLLCRGNSYPLTLCFGLLLFLLLGSYGGAVYCKSLYLLKTNAHLARLVGISYMLGTVLQIANNNLIRTDISEACILS
;
A
#
# COMPACT_ATOMS: atom_id res chain seq x y z
N MET A 1 -8.28 36.40 30.67
CA MET A 1 -7.52 35.25 31.21
C MET A 1 -8.28 33.92 31.12
N ALA A 2 -9.52 33.82 31.60
CA ALA A 2 -10.32 32.58 31.55
C ALA A 2 -10.61 32.06 30.13
N GLU A 3 -10.79 32.97 29.17
CA GLU A 3 -11.14 32.64 27.78
C GLU A 3 -9.96 32.08 26.98
N ILE A 4 -8.76 32.61 27.22
CA ILE A 4 -7.50 32.11 26.65
C ILE A 4 -7.18 30.70 27.20
N SER A 5 -7.39 30.49 28.50
CA SER A 5 -7.25 29.17 29.14
C SER A 5 -8.22 28.13 28.57
N LYS A 6 -9.48 28.52 28.31
CA LYS A 6 -10.47 27.67 27.63
C LYS A 6 -10.04 27.31 26.20
N LYS A 7 -9.52 28.27 25.43
CA LYS A 7 -9.01 28.05 24.07
C LYS A 7 -7.79 27.11 24.05
N ILE A 8 -6.86 27.27 25.00
CA ILE A 8 -5.68 26.40 25.13
C ILE A 8 -6.09 24.98 25.57
N ARG A 9 -7.05 24.86 26.49
CA ARG A 9 -7.57 23.56 26.93
C ARG A 9 -8.34 22.86 25.81
N GLN A 10 -9.20 23.56 25.07
CA GLN A 10 -9.87 23.03 23.88
C GLN A 10 -8.86 22.65 22.79
N SER A 11 -7.82 23.45 22.54
CA SER A 11 -6.74 23.12 21.61
C SER A 11 -5.98 21.87 22.02
N LYS A 12 -5.67 21.68 23.31
CA LYS A 12 -5.00 20.46 23.82
C LYS A 12 -5.90 19.22 23.74
N VAL A 13 -7.19 19.35 24.04
CA VAL A 13 -8.16 18.24 23.93
C VAL A 13 -8.39 17.87 22.47
N LEU A 14 -8.57 18.85 21.59
CA LEU A 14 -8.69 18.66 20.13
C LEU A 14 -7.39 18.09 19.53
N CYS A 15 -6.22 18.48 20.06
CA CYS A 15 -4.92 17.92 19.68
C CYS A 15 -4.76 16.47 20.19
N GLY A 16 -5.32 16.12 21.35
CA GLY A 16 -5.33 14.75 21.88
C GLY A 16 -6.27 13.83 21.09
N GLU A 17 -7.49 14.29 20.80
CA GLU A 17 -8.48 13.53 20.03
C GLU A 17 -8.08 13.35 18.56
N ASN A 18 -7.44 14.35 17.94
CA ASN A 18 -7.00 14.25 16.53
C ASN A 18 -5.68 13.48 16.34
N LYS A 19 -4.91 13.21 17.40
CA LYS A 19 -3.66 12.42 17.29
C LYS A 19 -3.92 10.96 16.95
N ILE A 20 -4.99 10.38 17.48
CA ILE A 20 -5.35 8.97 17.26
C ILE A 20 -5.72 8.69 15.79
N PRO A 21 -6.63 9.44 15.14
CA PRO A 21 -6.94 9.24 13.72
C PRO A 21 -5.77 9.58 12.81
N TYR A 22 -4.96 10.58 13.18
CA TYR A 22 -3.74 10.94 12.44
C TYR A 22 -2.71 9.81 12.48
N ALA A 23 -2.38 9.30 13.66
CA ALA A 23 -1.45 8.18 13.82
C ALA A 23 -1.95 6.94 13.07
N ARG A 24 -3.24 6.61 13.16
CA ARG A 24 -3.84 5.50 12.40
C ARG A 24 -3.69 5.68 10.89
N ALA A 25 -3.95 6.88 10.37
CA ALA A 25 -3.79 7.16 8.95
C ALA A 25 -2.32 7.07 8.51
N VAL A 26 -1.37 7.61 9.30
CA VAL A 26 0.07 7.47 9.03
C VAL A 26 0.48 6.01 9.01
N THR A 27 0.10 5.22 10.02
CA THR A 27 0.44 3.80 10.11
C THR A 27 -0.12 3.03 8.93
N LEU A 28 -1.40 3.21 8.60
CA LEU A 28 -2.03 2.51 7.48
C LEU A 28 -1.34 2.85 6.14
N MET A 29 -1.07 4.14 5.90
CA MET A 29 -0.41 4.57 4.67
C MET A 29 1.04 4.11 4.61
N SER A 30 1.75 4.13 5.74
CA SER A 30 3.14 3.66 5.82
C SER A 30 3.25 2.16 5.60
N LEU A 31 2.37 1.35 6.19
CA LEU A 31 2.30 -0.09 5.96
C LEU A 31 1.98 -0.39 4.49
N PHE A 32 1.04 0.33 3.90
CA PHE A 32 0.74 0.19 2.48
C PHE A 32 1.95 0.54 1.61
N THR A 33 2.62 1.66 1.84
CA THR A 33 3.83 2.03 1.09
C THR A 33 4.92 1.00 1.25
N PHE A 34 5.15 0.51 2.47
CA PHE A 34 6.11 -0.56 2.76
C PHE A 34 5.80 -1.81 1.93
N THR A 35 4.56 -2.32 2.00
CA THR A 35 4.14 -3.51 1.25
C THR A 35 4.22 -3.30 -0.26
N PHE A 36 3.75 -2.16 -0.76
CA PHE A 36 3.72 -1.87 -2.20
C PHE A 36 5.12 -1.85 -2.81
N LEU A 37 6.00 -1.05 -2.22
CA LEU A 37 7.34 -0.83 -2.75
C LEU A 37 8.25 -2.06 -2.46
N GLY A 38 7.94 -2.86 -1.43
CA GLY A 38 8.58 -4.15 -1.18
C GLY A 38 8.12 -5.23 -2.16
N ALA A 39 6.83 -5.25 -2.51
CA ALA A 39 6.32 -6.13 -3.56
C ALA A 39 6.93 -5.81 -4.93
N GLU A 40 7.21 -4.52 -5.20
CA GLU A 40 7.83 -4.07 -6.44
C GLU A 40 9.28 -4.54 -6.52
N PHE A 41 10.02 -4.37 -5.43
CA PHE A 41 11.38 -4.86 -5.31
C PHE A 41 11.46 -6.38 -5.50
N LEU A 42 10.62 -7.14 -4.79
CA LEU A 42 10.54 -8.59 -4.91
C LEU A 42 10.19 -9.02 -6.35
N PHE A 43 9.20 -8.38 -6.97
CA PHE A 43 8.80 -8.66 -8.34
C PHE A 43 9.94 -8.43 -9.34
N VAL A 44 10.61 -7.28 -9.27
CA VAL A 44 11.72 -6.95 -10.15
C VAL A 44 12.89 -7.91 -9.93
N ASN A 45 13.20 -8.28 -8.69
CA ASN A 45 14.25 -9.26 -8.39
C ASN A 45 13.97 -10.63 -9.02
N ILE A 46 12.72 -11.11 -8.96
CA ILE A 46 12.34 -12.39 -9.56
C ILE A 46 12.35 -12.30 -11.09
N ILE A 47 11.81 -11.22 -11.67
CA ILE A 47 11.80 -11.01 -13.11
C ILE A 47 13.23 -10.89 -13.67
N ALA A 48 14.14 -10.21 -12.98
CA ALA A 48 15.53 -10.05 -13.41
C ALA A 48 16.31 -11.37 -13.48
N ARG A 49 15.84 -12.44 -12.83
CA ARG A 49 16.44 -13.79 -12.96
C ARG A 49 16.06 -14.48 -14.27
N THR A 50 14.96 -14.07 -14.89
CA THR A 50 14.38 -14.74 -16.07
C THR A 50 14.35 -13.86 -17.32
N ALA A 51 14.67 -12.57 -17.20
CA ALA A 51 14.64 -11.60 -18.29
C ALA A 51 15.84 -10.64 -18.27
N SER A 52 16.16 -10.07 -19.43
CA SER A 52 17.19 -9.03 -19.55
C SER A 52 16.76 -7.72 -18.89
N GLY A 53 17.71 -6.87 -18.51
CA GLY A 53 17.43 -5.62 -17.80
C GLY A 53 16.37 -4.73 -18.47
N ASN A 54 16.39 -4.62 -19.80
CA ASN A 54 15.39 -3.85 -20.55
C ASN A 54 13.98 -4.43 -20.43
N LEU A 55 13.84 -5.77 -20.44
CA LEU A 55 12.55 -6.42 -20.23
C LEU A 55 12.07 -6.26 -18.79
N SER A 56 12.98 -6.33 -17.81
CA SER A 56 12.66 -6.14 -16.40
C SER A 56 12.14 -4.74 -16.10
N VAL A 57 12.75 -3.71 -16.70
CA VAL A 57 12.29 -2.32 -16.59
C VAL A 57 10.92 -2.13 -17.26
N ASN A 58 10.69 -2.75 -18.42
CA ASN A 58 9.38 -2.71 -19.06
C ASN A 58 8.30 -3.41 -18.21
N ALA A 59 8.62 -4.58 -17.64
CA ALA A 59 7.74 -5.31 -16.75
C ALA A 59 7.37 -4.48 -15.51
N GLN A 60 8.36 -3.81 -14.90
CA GLN A 60 8.16 -2.87 -13.79
C GLN A 60 7.18 -1.75 -14.18
N ASN A 61 7.40 -1.13 -15.35
CA ASN A 61 6.51 -0.07 -15.85
C ASN A 61 5.07 -0.58 -16.07
N TYR A 62 4.90 -1.82 -16.54
CA TYR A 62 3.56 -2.40 -16.70
C TYR A 62 2.86 -2.63 -15.36
N VAL A 63 3.56 -3.17 -14.35
CA VAL A 63 2.95 -3.39 -13.03
C VAL A 63 2.65 -2.07 -12.29
N LEU A 64 3.50 -1.05 -12.46
CA LEU A 64 3.22 0.29 -11.94
C LEU A 64 2.00 0.90 -12.64
N GLY A 65 1.91 0.80 -13.96
CA GLY A 65 0.78 1.31 -14.75
C GLY A 65 -0.55 0.66 -14.36
N ILE A 66 -0.58 -0.67 -14.21
CA ILE A 66 -1.81 -1.37 -13.82
C ILE A 66 -2.18 -1.10 -12.35
N SER A 67 -1.20 -0.86 -11.47
CA SER A 67 -1.49 -0.47 -10.09
C SER A 67 -2.15 0.91 -9.99
N ALA A 68 -1.72 1.86 -10.83
CA ALA A 68 -2.38 3.17 -10.95
C ALA A 68 -3.83 3.01 -11.45
N LEU A 69 -4.06 2.10 -12.41
CA LEU A 69 -5.42 1.77 -12.84
C LEU A 69 -6.26 1.19 -11.70
N GLY A 70 -5.71 0.23 -10.93
CA GLY A 70 -6.37 -0.35 -9.77
C GLY A 70 -6.74 0.70 -8.71
N PHE A 71 -5.83 1.65 -8.46
CA PHE A 71 -6.06 2.77 -7.55
C PHE A 71 -7.23 3.66 -8.00
N LEU A 72 -7.31 3.96 -9.30
CA LEU A 72 -8.40 4.76 -9.88
C LEU A 72 -9.74 4.00 -9.94
N LEU A 73 -9.71 2.67 -10.07
CA LEU A 73 -10.92 1.84 -10.09
C LEU A 73 -11.58 1.73 -8.72
N TYR A 74 -10.82 1.79 -7.61
CA TYR A 74 -11.37 1.68 -6.26
C TYR A 74 -12.52 2.64 -5.95
N PRO A 75 -12.43 3.97 -6.16
CA PRO A 75 -13.54 4.89 -5.86
C PRO A 75 -14.79 4.61 -6.70
N LEU A 76 -14.64 4.14 -7.95
CA LEU A 76 -15.77 3.72 -8.78
C LEU A 76 -16.43 2.47 -8.21
N PHE A 77 -15.63 1.46 -7.87
CA PHE A 77 -16.10 0.24 -7.22
C PHE A 77 -16.81 0.53 -5.89
N ASN A 78 -16.26 1.46 -5.10
CA ASN A 78 -16.84 1.88 -3.83
C ASN A 78 -18.18 2.61 -3.99
N ARG A 79 -18.46 3.22 -5.14
CA ARG A 79 -19.74 3.88 -5.42
C ARG A 79 -20.85 2.90 -5.81
N ILE A 80 -20.50 1.83 -6.51
CA ILE A 80 -21.47 0.91 -7.12
C ILE A 80 -21.84 -0.26 -6.20
N SER A 81 -20.91 -0.75 -5.39
CA SER A 81 -21.10 -2.00 -4.64
C SER A 81 -21.74 -1.80 -3.27
N ASP A 82 -22.60 -2.73 -2.85
CA ASP A 82 -23.18 -2.78 -1.50
C ASP A 82 -22.17 -3.23 -0.43
N GLY A 83 -22.46 -2.94 0.84
CA GLY A 83 -21.54 -3.19 1.96
C GLY A 83 -21.09 -4.65 2.11
N ILE A 84 -22.00 -5.61 1.98
CA ILE A 84 -21.67 -7.05 2.08
C ILE A 84 -20.84 -7.48 0.87
N LEU A 85 -21.22 -7.07 -0.34
CA LEU A 85 -20.51 -7.40 -1.57
C LEU A 85 -19.07 -6.85 -1.55
N LYS A 86 -18.89 -5.62 -1.07
CA LYS A 86 -17.57 -5.01 -0.86
C LYS A 86 -16.69 -5.84 0.07
N ALA A 87 -17.26 -6.30 1.20
CA ALA A 87 -16.51 -7.10 2.17
C ALA A 87 -16.08 -8.45 1.56
N VAL A 88 -16.98 -9.13 0.85
CA VAL A 88 -16.68 -10.40 0.18
C VAL A 88 -15.61 -10.20 -0.89
N ILE A 89 -15.76 -9.22 -1.76
CA ILE A 89 -14.78 -8.94 -2.82
C ILE A 89 -13.43 -8.56 -2.23
N SER A 90 -13.40 -7.75 -1.17
CA SER A 90 -12.17 -7.34 -0.50
C SER A 90 -11.46 -8.51 0.17
N LEU A 91 -12.19 -9.44 0.77
CA LEU A 91 -11.63 -10.65 1.37
C LEU A 91 -11.06 -11.59 0.29
N THR A 92 -11.83 -11.82 -0.78
CA THR A 92 -11.39 -12.66 -1.90
C THR A 92 -10.15 -12.06 -2.57
N ALA A 93 -10.14 -10.74 -2.80
CA ALA A 93 -8.98 -10.03 -3.31
C ALA A 93 -7.75 -10.23 -2.41
N ALA A 94 -7.92 -10.23 -1.08
CA ALA A 94 -6.80 -10.37 -0.14
C ALA A 94 -6.19 -11.77 -0.23
N VAL A 95 -7.05 -12.80 -0.27
CA VAL A 95 -6.63 -14.19 -0.45
C VAL A 95 -5.88 -14.37 -1.78
N ILE A 96 -6.40 -13.76 -2.87
CA ILE A 96 -5.74 -13.80 -4.18
C ILE A 96 -4.37 -13.08 -4.14
N SER A 97 -4.27 -11.92 -3.50
CA SER A 97 -3.01 -11.19 -3.35
C SER A 97 -1.95 -12.03 -2.61
N VAL A 98 -2.31 -12.64 -1.49
CA VAL A 98 -1.42 -13.55 -0.74
C VAL A 98 -0.99 -14.73 -1.62
N ALA A 99 -1.92 -15.37 -2.33
CA ALA A 99 -1.59 -16.46 -3.25
C ALA A 99 -0.63 -15.99 -4.36
N CYS A 100 -0.83 -14.79 -4.92
CA CYS A 100 0.04 -14.23 -5.94
C CYS A 100 1.46 -13.98 -5.42
N PHE A 101 1.65 -13.52 -4.18
CA PHE A 101 2.98 -13.40 -3.56
C PHE A 101 3.71 -14.75 -3.53
N PHE A 102 3.04 -15.81 -3.06
CA PHE A 102 3.64 -17.15 -3.03
C PHE A 102 3.96 -17.69 -4.44
N LEU A 103 3.09 -17.42 -5.42
CA LEU A 103 3.29 -17.84 -6.80
C LEU A 103 4.42 -17.07 -7.48
N LEU A 104 4.60 -15.78 -7.16
CA LEU A 104 5.75 -14.99 -7.64
C LEU A 104 7.06 -15.63 -7.20
N CYS A 105 7.22 -15.98 -5.92
CA CYS A 105 8.43 -16.63 -5.41
C CYS A 105 8.75 -17.97 -6.08
N ARG A 106 7.74 -18.67 -6.62
CA ARG A 106 7.91 -19.93 -7.36
C ARG A 106 8.01 -19.72 -8.87
N GLY A 107 7.87 -18.50 -9.36
CA GLY A 107 7.87 -18.16 -10.77
C GLY A 107 9.23 -18.44 -11.41
N ASN A 108 9.27 -19.44 -12.30
CA ASN A 108 10.48 -19.79 -13.07
C ASN A 108 10.43 -19.29 -14.53
N SER A 109 9.32 -18.67 -14.93
CA SER A 109 9.07 -18.26 -16.31
C SER A 109 8.63 -16.81 -16.37
N TYR A 110 9.29 -16.02 -17.21
CA TYR A 110 8.98 -14.61 -17.44
C TYR A 110 7.48 -14.28 -17.62
N PRO A 111 6.73 -14.92 -18.55
CA PRO A 111 5.34 -14.53 -18.79
C PRO A 111 4.41 -14.86 -17.61
N LEU A 112 4.70 -15.93 -16.85
CA LEU A 112 3.92 -16.30 -15.67
C LEU A 112 4.17 -15.33 -14.52
N THR A 113 5.44 -15.00 -14.26
CA THR A 113 5.80 -14.03 -13.23
C THR A 113 5.19 -12.67 -13.54
N LEU A 114 5.24 -12.22 -14.81
CA LEU A 114 4.59 -10.98 -15.24
C LEU A 114 3.07 -11.03 -15.04
N CYS A 115 2.41 -12.13 -15.40
CA CYS A 115 0.96 -12.27 -15.24
C CYS A 115 0.52 -12.18 -13.76
N PHE A 116 1.17 -12.93 -12.87
CA PHE A 116 0.89 -12.86 -11.43
C PHE A 116 1.26 -11.49 -10.85
N GLY A 117 2.34 -10.88 -11.33
CA GLY A 117 2.72 -9.51 -10.97
C GLY A 117 1.65 -8.50 -11.35
N LEU A 118 1.15 -8.53 -12.58
CA LEU A 118 0.08 -7.63 -13.03
C LEU A 118 -1.19 -7.78 -12.19
N LEU A 119 -1.59 -9.02 -11.88
CA LEU A 119 -2.74 -9.29 -11.02
C LEU A 119 -2.52 -8.77 -9.60
N LEU A 120 -1.37 -9.06 -9.00
CA LEU A 120 -1.01 -8.60 -7.67
C LEU A 120 -1.02 -7.07 -7.58
N PHE A 121 -0.39 -6.39 -8.53
CA PHE A 121 -0.27 -4.93 -8.54
C PHE A 121 -1.59 -4.22 -8.83
N LEU A 122 -2.47 -4.81 -9.63
CA LEU A 122 -3.85 -4.31 -9.79
C LEU A 122 -4.59 -4.32 -8.44
N LEU A 123 -4.48 -5.43 -7.70
CA LEU A 123 -5.12 -5.58 -6.39
C LEU A 123 -4.50 -4.62 -5.35
N LEU A 124 -3.16 -4.57 -5.25
CA LEU A 124 -2.45 -3.62 -4.39
C LEU A 124 -2.82 -2.18 -4.73
N GLY A 125 -2.94 -1.83 -6.01
CA GLY A 125 -3.43 -0.52 -6.45
C GLY A 125 -4.81 -0.20 -5.86
N SER A 126 -5.75 -1.14 -5.96
CA SER A 126 -7.09 -0.98 -5.40
C SER A 126 -7.09 -0.83 -3.87
N TYR A 127 -6.24 -1.57 -3.16
CA TYR A 127 -6.02 -1.39 -1.72
C TYR A 127 -5.42 -0.03 -1.40
N GLY A 128 -4.48 0.46 -2.22
CA GLY A 128 -3.93 1.81 -2.10
C GLY A 128 -5.03 2.87 -2.17
N GLY A 129 -5.96 2.72 -3.11
CA GLY A 129 -7.15 3.56 -3.22
C GLY A 129 -8.00 3.52 -1.94
N ALA A 130 -8.22 2.32 -1.39
CA ALA A 130 -8.95 2.12 -0.14
C ALA A 130 -8.28 2.81 1.05
N VAL A 131 -6.98 2.60 1.22
CA VAL A 131 -6.21 3.18 2.32
C VAL A 131 -6.16 4.71 2.18
N TYR A 132 -6.01 5.23 0.96
CA TYR A 132 -5.99 6.67 0.71
C TYR A 132 -7.34 7.32 0.99
N CYS A 133 -8.45 6.77 0.48
CA CYS A 133 -9.80 7.25 0.77
C CYS A 133 -10.12 7.21 2.27
N LYS A 134 -9.74 6.13 2.96
CA LYS A 134 -9.96 5.99 4.40
C LYS A 134 -9.13 6.99 5.20
N SER A 135 -7.88 7.23 4.80
CA SER A 135 -7.00 8.21 5.42
C SER A 135 -7.54 9.64 5.24
N LEU A 136 -8.04 9.98 4.05
CA LEU A 136 -8.72 11.26 3.81
C LEU A 136 -9.92 11.47 4.74
N TYR A 137 -10.76 10.44 4.89
CA TYR A 137 -11.91 10.51 5.80
C TYR A 137 -11.49 10.71 7.26
N LEU A 138 -10.42 10.05 7.70
CA LEU A 138 -9.89 10.18 9.06
C LEU A 138 -9.31 11.56 9.36
N LEU A 139 -8.73 12.25 8.37
CA LEU A 139 -8.04 13.52 8.60
C LEU A 139 -8.94 14.75 8.66
N LYS A 140 -10.17 14.71 8.11
CA LYS A 140 -11.21 15.77 8.12
C LYS A 140 -10.77 17.19 7.69
N THR A 141 -9.48 17.45 7.45
CA THR A 141 -8.86 18.74 7.15
C THR A 141 -7.66 18.54 6.23
N ASN A 142 -7.66 19.24 5.09
CA ASN A 142 -6.69 19.06 3.99
C ASN A 142 -5.29 19.62 4.30
N ALA A 143 -5.15 20.49 5.31
CA ALA A 143 -3.93 21.27 5.57
C ALA A 143 -2.68 20.43 5.89
N HIS A 144 -2.83 19.16 6.26
CA HIS A 144 -1.70 18.30 6.67
C HIS A 144 -1.59 17.00 5.87
N LEU A 145 -2.35 16.86 4.78
CA LEU A 145 -2.36 15.63 3.99
C LEU A 145 -1.01 15.38 3.30
N ALA A 146 -0.43 16.39 2.65
CA ALA A 146 0.87 16.27 1.99
C ALA A 146 1.98 15.88 2.98
N ARG A 147 1.94 16.45 4.19
CA ARG A 147 2.88 16.11 5.27
C ARG A 147 2.67 14.68 5.76
N LEU A 148 1.42 14.24 5.91
CA LEU A 148 1.10 12.88 6.31
C LEU A 148 1.58 11.86 5.28
N VAL A 149 1.30 12.09 4.00
CA VAL A 149 1.75 11.23 2.90
C VAL A 149 3.27 11.17 2.88
N GLY A 150 3.96 12.32 2.99
CA GLY A 150 5.42 12.38 3.05
C GLY A 150 6.04 11.63 4.23
N ILE A 151 5.48 11.79 5.44
CA ILE A 151 5.94 11.05 6.63
C ILE A 151 5.70 9.55 6.47
N SER A 152 4.52 9.17 5.98
CA SER A 152 4.16 7.77 5.78
C SER A 152 5.06 7.10 4.74
N TYR A 153 5.37 7.82 3.66
CA TYR A 153 6.29 7.37 2.63
C TYR A 153 7.70 7.16 3.19
N MET A 154 8.23 8.16 3.89
CA MET A 154 9.54 8.06 4.54
C MET A 154 9.61 6.86 5.50
N LEU A 155 8.58 6.66 6.34
CA LEU A 155 8.51 5.51 7.24
C LEU A 155 8.46 4.18 6.48
N GLY A 156 7.66 4.10 5.41
CA GLY A 156 7.59 2.90 4.56
C GLY A 156 8.95 2.56 3.92
N THR A 157 9.67 3.56 3.42
CA THR A 157 11.02 3.39 2.86
C THR A 157 12.03 2.94 3.93
N VAL A 158 11.98 3.52 5.13
CA VAL A 158 12.85 3.10 6.25
C VAL A 158 12.59 1.63 6.62
N LEU A 159 11.31 1.23 6.69
CA LEU A 159 10.94 -0.16 6.93
C LEU A 159 11.48 -1.09 5.83
N GLN A 160 11.49 -0.66 4.57
CA GLN A 160 12.10 -1.43 3.49
C GLN A 160 13.60 -1.56 3.59
N ILE A 161 14.29 -0.48 3.95
CA ILE A 161 15.74 -0.53 4.18
C ILE A 161 16.03 -1.52 5.32
N ALA A 162 15.26 -1.49 6.40
CA ALA A 162 15.40 -2.46 7.48
C ALA A 162 15.12 -3.89 7.00
N ASN A 163 14.03 -4.10 6.27
CA ASN A 163 13.60 -5.39 5.73
C ASN A 163 14.68 -6.01 4.81
N ASN A 164 15.17 -5.24 3.85
CA ASN A 164 16.19 -5.67 2.89
C ASN A 164 17.54 -5.97 3.55
N ASN A 165 17.86 -5.33 4.68
CA ASN A 165 19.08 -5.63 5.44
C ASN A 165 18.95 -6.87 6.34
N LEU A 166 17.74 -7.15 6.85
CA LEU A 166 17.49 -8.25 7.79
C LEU A 166 17.15 -9.56 7.07
N ILE A 167 16.56 -9.50 5.89
CA ILE A 167 16.01 -10.64 5.17
C ILE A 167 16.90 -11.02 3.99
N ARG A 168 17.25 -12.30 3.90
CA ARG A 168 18.11 -12.84 2.82
C ARG A 168 17.39 -13.70 1.78
N THR A 169 16.13 -14.06 1.99
CA THR A 169 15.41 -14.97 1.09
C THR A 169 14.10 -14.39 0.59
N ASP A 170 13.78 -14.64 -0.67
CA ASP A 170 12.55 -14.13 -1.33
C ASP A 170 11.28 -14.65 -0.63
N ILE A 171 11.32 -15.88 -0.11
CA ILE A 171 10.19 -16.50 0.59
C ILE A 171 9.92 -15.78 1.92
N SER A 172 10.96 -15.46 2.68
CA SER A 172 10.81 -14.70 3.92
C SER A 172 10.37 -13.26 3.66
N GLU A 173 10.79 -12.66 2.55
CA GLU A 173 10.34 -11.33 2.16
C GLU A 173 8.85 -11.35 1.77
N ALA A 174 8.42 -12.31 0.95
CA ALA A 174 7.01 -12.49 0.61
C ALA A 174 6.12 -12.72 1.84
N CYS A 175 6.57 -13.53 2.81
CA CYS A 175 5.83 -13.74 4.06
C CYS A 175 5.65 -12.48 4.91
N ILE A 176 6.58 -11.53 4.84
CA ILE A 176 6.49 -10.26 5.59
C ILE A 176 5.64 -9.23 4.86
N LEU A 177 5.61 -9.31 3.52
CA LEU A 177 4.80 -8.42 2.68
C LEU A 177 3.33 -8.87 2.57
N SER A 178 3.05 -10.18 2.71
CA SER A 178 1.74 -10.81 2.55
C SER A 178 0.74 -10.51 3.66
#